data_AF-A0A2K8SS00-F1
#
_entry.id   AF-A0A2K8SS00-F1
#
_cell.length_a   1.000
_cell.length_b   1.000
_cell.length_c   1.000
_cell.angle_alpha   90.00
_cell.angle_beta   90.00
_cell.angle_gamma   90.00
#
_symmetry.space_group_name_H-M   'P 1'
#
loop_
_entity.id
_entity.type
_entity.pdbx_description
1 polymer ?
#
loop_
_entity_poly.entity_id
_entity_poly.type
_entity_poly.pdbx_seq_one_letter_code
_entity_poly.pdbx_strand_id
1 'polypeptide(L)' 'MSQPAIIEAFLELQDPRRRAGQRHTLPLCLALFTLAIAAGNKGFLAIGDWILATTKN' A
#
# COMPACT_ATOMS: atom_id res chain seq x y z
N MET A 1 -22.45 -5.62 -5.41
CA MET A 1 -21.20 -5.73 -6.20
C MET A 1 -20.21 -6.53 -5.37
N SER A 2 -19.51 -7.50 -5.96
CA SER A 2 -18.46 -8.25 -5.26
C SER A 2 -17.22 -7.39 -5.06
N GLN A 3 -16.55 -7.55 -3.92
CA GLN A 3 -15.29 -6.88 -3.64
C GLN A 3 -14.17 -7.47 -4.54
N PRO A 4 -13.25 -6.66 -5.08
CA PRO A 4 -12.11 -7.19 -5.83
C PRO A 4 -11.21 -8.05 -4.94
N ALA A 5 -10.82 -9.23 -5.43
CA ALA A 5 -9.96 -10.19 -4.70
C ALA A 5 -8.63 -9.58 -4.21
N ILE A 6 -8.07 -8.61 -4.95
CA ILE A 6 -6.85 -7.91 -4.55
C ILE A 6 -7.04 -7.07 -3.27
N ILE A 7 -8.24 -6.59 -2.99
CA ILE A 7 -8.52 -5.88 -1.72
C ILE A 7 -8.64 -6.90 -0.59
N GLU A 8 -9.27 -8.06 -0.86
CA GLU A 8 -9.42 -9.15 0.11
C GLU A 8 -8.07 -9.65 0.61
N ALA A 9 -7.08 -9.75 -0.28
CA ALA A 9 -5.71 -10.15 0.05
C ALA A 9 -5.02 -9.27 1.13
N PHE A 10 -5.54 -8.07 1.40
CA PHE A 10 -4.97 -7.14 2.38
C PHE A 10 -5.86 -6.92 3.61
N LEU A 11 -7.02 -7.57 3.73
CA LEU A 11 -7.98 -7.30 4.83
C LEU A 11 -7.46 -7.64 6.22
N GLU A 12 -6.56 -8.62 6.32
CA GLU A 12 -6.00 -9.06 7.60
C GLU A 12 -4.85 -8.17 8.10
N LEU A 13 -4.41 -7.19 7.30
CA LEU A 13 -3.37 -6.26 7.70
C LEU A 13 -3.93 -5.24 8.69
N GLN A 14 -3.31 -5.18 9.87
CA GLN A 14 -3.58 -4.12 10.82
C GLN A 14 -3.21 -2.76 10.21
N ASP A 15 -4.08 -1.76 10.37
CA ASP A 15 -3.80 -0.39 9.94
C ASP A 15 -3.17 0.40 11.10
N PRO A 16 -1.84 0.58 11.14
CA PRO A 16 -1.16 1.29 12.22
C PRO A 16 -1.35 2.82 12.13
N ARG A 17 -1.94 3.33 11.05
CA ARG A 17 -2.09 4.77 10.83
C ARG A 17 -3.07 5.34 11.85
N ARG A 18 -2.80 6.57 12.33
CA ARG A 18 -3.75 7.30 13.18
C ARG A 18 -5.07 7.49 12.44
N ARG A 19 -6.21 7.33 13.12
CA ARG A 19 -7.56 7.48 12.52
C ARG A 19 -7.85 8.89 11.99
N ALA A 20 -7.30 9.92 12.62
CA ALA A 20 -7.43 11.30 12.17
C ALA A 20 -6.76 11.49 10.80
N GLY A 21 -7.52 11.93 9.80
CA GLY A 21 -7.00 12.17 8.45
C GLY A 21 -7.03 10.96 7.51
N GLN A 22 -7.56 9.81 7.94
CA GLN A 22 -7.76 8.67 7.04
C GLN A 22 -8.92 8.96 6.07
N ARG A 23 -8.60 9.10 4.78
CA ARG A 23 -9.59 9.21 3.70
C ARG A 23 -9.93 7.86 3.06
N HIS A 24 -8.98 6.91 3.09
CA HIS A 24 -9.09 5.60 2.45
C HIS A 24 -8.54 4.49 3.34
N THR A 25 -9.15 3.31 3.28
CA THR A 25 -8.73 2.13 4.04
C THR A 25 -7.34 1.66 3.58
N LEU A 26 -6.55 1.09 4.49
CA LEU A 26 -5.24 0.56 4.15
C LEU A 26 -5.29 -0.50 3.03
N PRO A 27 -6.22 -1.49 3.06
CA PRO A 27 -6.36 -2.46 1.98
C PRO A 27 -6.59 -1.83 0.59
N LEU A 28 -7.40 -0.76 0.52
CA LEU A 28 -7.63 -0.05 -0.74
C LEU A 28 -6.38 0.65 -1.24
N CYS A 29 -5.65 1.35 -0.36
CA CYS A 29 -4.40 2.01 -0.72
C CYS A 29 -3.37 1.00 -1.25
N LEU A 30 -3.21 -0.14 -0.57
CA LEU A 30 -2.27 -1.19 -0.95
C LEU A 30 -2.65 -1.85 -2.28
N ALA A 31 -3.94 -2.11 -2.52
CA ALA A 31 -4.42 -2.61 -3.80
C ALA A 31 -4.09 -1.65 -4.95
N LEU A 32 -4.34 -0.34 -4.77
CA LEU A 32 -4.03 0.67 -5.79
C LEU A 32 -2.54 0.75 -6.08
N PHE A 33 -1.67 0.74 -5.05
CA PHE A 33 -0.23 0.75 -5.26
C PHE A 33 0.27 -0.51 -5.94
N THR A 34 -0.26 -1.67 -5.55
CA THR A 34 0.09 -2.96 -6.17
C THR A 34 -0.25 -2.95 -7.66
N LEU A 35 -1.45 -2.48 -8.02
CA LEU A 35 -1.87 -2.34 -9.41
C LEU A 35 -1.03 -1.32 -10.18
N ALA A 36 -0.69 -0.18 -9.58
CA ALA A 36 0.16 0.82 -10.21
C ALA A 36 1.57 0.29 -10.50
N ILE A 37 2.17 -0.45 -9.57
CA ILE A 37 3.47 -1.10 -9.76
C ILE A 37 3.38 -2.18 -10.85
N ALA A 38 2.32 -3.01 -10.82
CA ALA A 38 2.09 -4.03 -11.84
C ALA A 38 1.89 -3.43 -13.24
N ALA A 39 1.32 -2.23 -13.33
CA ALA A 39 1.19 -1.46 -14.57
C ALA A 39 2.50 -0.75 -14.99
N GLY A 40 3.59 -0.91 -14.24
CA GLY A 40 4.92 -0.37 -14.56
C GLY A 40 5.28 0.96 -13.90
N ASN A 41 4.45 1.50 -12.99
CA ASN A 41 4.78 2.71 -12.25
C ASN A 41 5.76 2.42 -11.11
N LYS A 42 7.05 2.50 -11.41
CA LYS A 42 8.15 2.20 -10.48
C LYS A 42 8.42 3.29 -9.43
N GLY A 43 7.77 4.46 -9.53
CA GLY A 43 7.97 5.56 -8.57
C GLY A 43 7.65 5.16 -7.13
N PHE A 44 6.72 4.23 -6.92
CA PHE A 44 6.37 3.71 -5.61
C PHE A 44 7.44 2.79 -5.01
N LEU A 45 8.25 2.12 -5.84
CA LEU A 45 9.34 1.25 -5.37
C LEU A 45 10.50 2.09 -4.83
N ALA A 46 10.75 3.27 -5.41
CA ALA A 46 11.82 4.19 -4.97
C ALA A 46 11.63 4.65 -3.51
N ILE A 47 10.38 4.73 -3.02
CA ILE A 47 10.07 5.03 -1.61
C ILE A 47 10.57 3.88 -0.72
N GLY A 48 10.33 2.63 -1.12
CA GLY A 48 10.82 1.45 -0.41
C GLY A 48 12.35 1.39 -0.40
N ASP A 49 12.98 1.65 -1.54
CA ASP A 49 14.44 1.71 -1.67
C ASP A 49 15.05 2.77 -0.73
N TRP A 50 14.43 3.94 -0.63
CA TRP A 50 14.87 5.01 0.27
C TRP A 50 14.76 4.62 1.76
N ILE A 51 13.69 3.95 2.17
CA ILE A 51 13.55 3.46 3.56
C ILE A 51 14.64 2.43 3.88
N LEU A 52 14.90 1.50 2.96
CA LEU A 52 15.94 0.48 3.15
C LEU A 52 17.34 1.09 3.23
N ALA A 53 17.61 2.13 2.44
CA ALA A 53 18.87 2.86 2.48
C ALA A 53 19.07 3.60 3.82
N THR A 54 18.00 4.14 4.41
CA THR A 54 18.06 4.93 5.65
C THR A 54 18.01 4.09 6.93
N THR A 55 17.46 2.87 6.89
CA THR A 55 17.34 1.99 8.07
C THR A 55 18.58 1.11 8.30
N LYS A 56 19.55 1.10 7.37
CA LYS A 56 20.78 0.28 7.45
C LYS A 56 21.94 0.88 8.28
N ASN A 57 21.71 1.96 9.03
CA ASN A 57 22.71 2.61 9.88
C ASN A 57 22.49 2.32 11.37
#